data_AF-A0A6G1G859-F1
#
_entry.id   AF-A0A6G1G859-F1
#
_cell.length_a   1.000
_cell.length_b   1.000
_cell.length_c   1.000
_cell.angle_alpha   90.00
_cell.angle_beta   90.00
_cell.angle_gamma   90.00
#
_symmetry.space_group_name_H-M   'P 1'
#
loop_
_entity.id
_entity.type
_entity.pdbx_description
1 polymer ?
#
loop_
_entity_poly.entity_id
_entity_poly.type
_entity_poly.pdbx_seq_one_letter_code
_entity_poly.pdbx_strand_id
1 'polypeptide(L)'
;MHHSIEESYVFPKLAKRMPSFKRHMSRKLADGSTDGPELLNQHDLIHPGLERMEAYLEGCRNGEQELRLKELKAIMDEFGNILWTHMKEEVDELTAENMRKYWKIEEMDQLRF
;
A
#
# COMPACT_ATOMS: atom_id res chain seq x y z
N MET A 1 -4.93 2.45 -7.97
CA MET A 1 -5.20 1.22 -8.76
C MET A 1 -4.39 0.02 -8.25
N HIS A 2 -3.15 0.16 -7.77
CA HIS A 2 -2.35 -0.94 -7.19
C HIS A 2 -2.94 -1.50 -5.88
N HIS A 3 -2.95 -0.71 -4.80
CA HIS A 3 -3.42 -1.15 -3.47
C HIS A 3 -4.84 -1.73 -3.47
N SER A 4 -5.76 -1.12 -4.22
CA SER A 4 -7.16 -1.58 -4.27
C SER A 4 -7.32 -2.97 -4.90
N ILE A 5 -6.44 -3.35 -5.83
CA ILE A 5 -6.41 -4.70 -6.41
C ILE A 5 -5.86 -5.70 -5.38
N GLU A 6 -4.75 -5.34 -4.73
CA GLU A 6 -4.14 -6.18 -3.70
C GLU A 6 -5.10 -6.50 -2.57
N GLU A 7 -5.71 -5.47 -1.99
CA GLU A 7 -6.64 -5.61 -0.88
C GLU A 7 -7.89 -6.42 -1.26
N SER A 8 -8.41 -6.21 -2.47
CA SER A 8 -9.67 -6.84 -2.89
C SER A 8 -9.48 -8.28 -3.36
N TYR A 9 -8.36 -8.61 -4.00
CA TYR A 9 -8.22 -9.85 -4.74
C TYR A 9 -7.01 -10.71 -4.35
N VAL A 10 -5.89 -10.11 -3.96
CA VAL A 10 -4.62 -10.83 -3.71
C VAL A 10 -4.46 -11.17 -2.22
N PHE A 11 -4.50 -10.16 -1.35
CA PHE A 11 -4.32 -10.32 0.09
C PHE A 11 -5.31 -11.29 0.74
N PRO A 12 -6.62 -11.32 0.38
CA PRO A 12 -7.55 -12.31 0.93
C PRO A 12 -7.17 -13.75 0.61
N LYS A 13 -6.50 -14.00 -0.53
CA LYS A 13 -6.02 -15.32 -0.91
C LYS A 13 -4.75 -15.68 -0.14
N LEU A 14 -3.79 -14.76 -0.05
CA LEU A 14 -2.56 -14.94 0.73
C LEU A 14 -2.86 -15.20 2.22
N ALA A 15 -3.83 -14.46 2.77
CA ALA A 15 -4.32 -14.59 4.14
C ALA A 15 -4.83 -16.00 4.48
N LYS A 16 -5.15 -16.87 3.51
CA LYS A 16 -5.54 -18.26 3.84
C LYS A 16 -4.39 -19.02 4.50
N ARG A 17 -3.15 -18.73 4.10
CA ARG A 17 -1.96 -19.52 4.46
C ARG A 17 -0.85 -18.72 5.12
N MET A 18 -0.74 -17.43 4.83
CA MET A 18 0.32 -16.57 5.34
C MET A 18 -0.17 -15.76 6.54
N PRO A 19 0.37 -16.00 7.76
CA PRO A 19 -0.09 -15.33 8.97
C PRO A 19 0.14 -13.82 8.99
N SER A 20 1.16 -13.32 8.27
CA SER A 20 1.34 -11.89 7.99
C SER A 20 0.01 -11.38 7.43
N PHE A 21 -0.41 -11.90 6.28
CA PHE A 21 -1.67 -11.61 5.58
C PHE A 21 -2.97 -11.95 6.34
N LYS A 22 -2.98 -12.85 7.34
CA LYS A 22 -4.20 -13.16 8.13
C LYS A 22 -4.71 -12.02 8.98
N ARG A 23 -3.81 -11.19 9.49
CA ARG A 23 -4.19 -9.98 10.23
C ARG A 23 -4.83 -8.92 9.32
N HIS A 24 -4.87 -9.12 7.99
CA HIS A 24 -5.17 -8.11 6.97
C HIS A 24 -6.66 -8.00 6.60
N MET A 25 -7.57 -8.48 7.43
CA MET A 25 -8.97 -8.10 7.32
C MET A 25 -9.15 -6.87 8.17
N SER A 26 -8.77 -5.70 7.63
CA SER A 26 -8.91 -4.41 8.27
C SER A 26 -10.33 -4.26 8.80
N ARG A 27 -10.47 -4.19 10.12
CA ARG A 27 -11.70 -3.76 10.75
C ARG A 27 -11.44 -2.32 11.20
N LYS A 28 -12.12 -1.36 10.56
CA LYS A 28 -12.23 -0.03 11.16
C LYS A 28 -12.88 -0.20 12.52
N LEU A 29 -12.13 0.09 13.57
CA LEU A 29 -12.64 0.16 14.91
C LEU A 29 -13.55 1.39 15.02
N ALA A 30 -14.47 1.35 15.97
CA ALA A 30 -15.46 2.39 16.17
C ALA A 30 -14.84 3.77 16.52
N ASP A 31 -13.59 3.79 16.95
CA ASP A 31 -12.83 5.00 17.30
C ASP A 31 -12.07 5.60 16.10
N GLY A 32 -12.22 5.02 14.90
CA GLY A 32 -11.54 5.48 13.69
C GLY A 32 -10.12 4.94 13.54
N SER A 33 -9.62 4.14 14.48
CA SER A 33 -8.39 3.40 14.32
C SER A 33 -8.61 2.13 13.49
N THR A 34 -7.57 1.68 12.80
CA THR A 34 -7.61 0.44 12.01
C THR A 34 -6.93 -0.66 12.83
N ASP A 35 -7.71 -1.64 13.30
CA ASP A 35 -7.15 -2.89 13.82
C ASP A 35 -6.76 -3.74 12.61
N GLY A 36 -5.46 -3.83 12.40
CA GLY A 36 -4.91 -4.37 11.17
C GLY A 36 -3.38 -4.40 11.20
N PRO A 37 -2.79 -5.09 10.22
CA PRO A 37 -1.36 -5.23 10.07
C PRO A 37 -0.76 -3.94 9.50
N GLU A 38 0.51 -3.76 9.77
CA GLU A 38 1.31 -2.59 9.40
C GLU A 38 1.17 -2.24 7.90
N LEU A 39 1.10 -3.24 7.02
CA LEU A 39 0.96 -3.07 5.56
C LEU A 39 -0.34 -2.37 5.10
N LEU A 40 -1.50 -2.64 5.74
CA LEU A 40 -2.75 -1.95 5.39
C LEU A 40 -2.80 -0.53 5.97
N ASN A 41 -2.26 -0.35 7.18
CA ASN A 41 -2.14 0.97 7.77
C ASN A 41 -1.22 1.88 6.93
N GLN A 42 -0.24 1.30 6.23
CA GLN A 42 0.60 2.03 5.29
C GLN A 42 -0.18 2.53 4.08
N HIS A 43 -1.09 1.73 3.48
CA HIS A 43 -1.93 2.19 2.36
C HIS A 43 -2.78 3.41 2.75
N ASP A 44 -3.42 3.37 3.92
CA ASP A 44 -4.22 4.47 4.49
C ASP A 44 -3.39 5.75 4.73
N LEU A 45 -2.07 5.63 4.92
CA LEU A 45 -1.16 6.76 5.13
C LEU A 45 -0.53 7.26 3.81
N ILE A 46 -0.34 6.37 2.83
CA ILE A 46 0.21 6.72 1.52
C ILE A 46 -0.84 7.46 0.67
N HIS A 47 -2.09 7.01 0.67
CA HIS A 47 -3.15 7.58 -0.18
C HIS A 47 -3.36 9.09 0.05
N PRO A 48 -3.50 9.59 1.29
CA PRO A 48 -3.65 11.03 1.53
C PRO A 48 -2.44 11.85 1.06
N GLY A 49 -1.23 11.30 1.14
CA GLY A 49 -0.01 11.95 0.64
C GLY A 49 -0.02 12.08 -0.89
N LEU A 50 -0.46 11.03 -1.58
CA LEU A 50 -0.61 11.03 -3.04
C LEU A 50 -1.72 11.99 -3.50
N GLU A 51 -2.86 12.04 -2.81
CA GLU A 51 -3.95 12.99 -3.11
C GLU A 51 -3.48 14.44 -2.97
N ARG A 52 -2.70 14.76 -1.92
CA ARG A 52 -2.11 16.10 -1.76
C ARG A 52 -1.13 16.43 -2.88
N MET A 53 -0.32 15.46 -3.29
CA MET A 53 0.62 15.64 -4.40
C MET A 53 -0.10 15.86 -5.73
N GLU A 54 -1.15 15.08 -6.01
CA GLU A 54 -1.99 15.23 -7.20
C GLU A 54 -2.62 16.63 -7.23
N ALA A 55 -3.30 17.05 -6.16
CA ALA A 55 -3.92 18.36 -6.06
C ALA A 55 -2.91 19.51 -6.28
N TYR A 56 -1.71 19.41 -5.71
CA TYR A 56 -0.64 20.39 -5.92
C TYR A 56 -0.23 20.49 -7.41
N LEU A 57 0.01 19.34 -8.04
CA LEU A 57 0.42 19.26 -9.44
C LEU A 57 -0.69 19.71 -10.39
N GLU A 58 -1.95 19.43 -10.08
CA GLU A 58 -3.10 19.92 -10.84
C GLU A 58 -3.24 21.43 -10.75
N GLY A 59 -3.08 22.02 -9.56
CA GLY A 59 -3.05 23.48 -9.38
C GLY A 59 -1.93 24.12 -10.20
N CYS A 60 -0.74 23.50 -10.24
CA CYS A 60 0.35 23.95 -11.11
C CYS A 60 0.00 23.86 -12.59
N ARG A 61 -0.60 22.74 -13.03
CA ARG A 61 -1.00 22.51 -14.42
C ARG A 61 -2.05 23.52 -14.88
N ASN A 62 -2.97 23.90 -14.00
CA ASN A 62 -4.06 24.85 -14.29
C ASN A 62 -3.61 26.32 -14.19
N GLY A 63 -2.38 26.59 -13.73
CA GLY A 63 -1.85 27.94 -13.56
C GLY A 63 -2.32 28.65 -12.28
N GLU A 64 -2.91 27.92 -11.33
CA GLU A 64 -3.34 28.45 -10.03
C GLU A 64 -2.14 28.80 -9.13
N GLN A 65 -1.02 28.12 -9.33
CA GLN A 65 0.24 28.35 -8.64
C GLN A 65 1.45 27.94 -9.50
N GLU A 66 2.62 28.52 -9.27
CA GLU A 66 3.85 28.09 -9.95
C GLU A 66 4.42 26.80 -9.33
N LEU A 67 4.93 25.89 -10.17
CA LEU A 67 5.61 24.69 -9.69
C LEU A 67 6.90 25.06 -8.92
N ARG A 68 6.94 24.73 -7.63
CA ARG A 68 8.12 24.86 -6.77
C ARG A 68 8.57 23.48 -6.31
N LEU A 69 9.76 23.07 -6.77
CA LEU A 69 10.32 21.76 -6.41
C LEU A 69 10.51 21.56 -4.89
N LYS A 70 10.72 22.65 -4.13
CA LYS A 70 10.81 22.57 -2.67
C LYS A 70 9.49 22.19 -2.01
N GLU A 71 8.36 22.70 -2.51
CA GLU A 71 7.03 22.38 -2.00
C GLU A 71 6.62 20.97 -2.40
N LEU A 72 6.86 20.60 -3.66
CA LEU A 72 6.66 19.22 -4.12
C LEU A 72 7.46 18.23 -3.26
N LYS A 73 8.74 18.54 -2.98
CA LYS A 73 9.56 17.71 -2.09
C LYS A 73 8.95 17.60 -0.70
N ALA A 74 8.48 18.70 -0.11
CA ALA A 74 7.88 18.69 1.22
C ALA A 74 6.66 17.76 1.27
N ILE A 75 5.79 17.79 0.25
CA ILE A 75 4.63 16.88 0.14
C ILE A 75 5.12 15.43 0.02
N MET A 76 6.12 15.16 -0.82
CA MET A 76 6.69 13.82 -0.98
C MET A 76 7.32 13.29 0.31
N ASP A 77 7.94 14.15 1.13
CA ASP A 77 8.58 13.77 2.38
C ASP A 77 7.55 13.31 3.44
N GLU A 78 6.28 13.75 3.35
CA GLU A 78 5.22 13.37 4.30
C GLU A 78 4.88 11.87 4.27
N PHE A 79 4.98 11.24 3.10
CA PHE A 79 4.63 9.83 2.91
C PHE A 79 5.78 8.99 2.36
N GLY A 80 6.89 9.60 1.93
CA GLY A 80 7.99 8.91 1.24
C GLY A 80 8.62 7.79 2.08
N ASN A 81 8.89 8.02 3.37
CA ASN A 81 9.44 6.97 4.24
C ASN A 81 8.49 5.77 4.38
N ILE A 82 7.18 6.03 4.45
CA ILE A 82 6.15 5.01 4.57
C ILE A 82 6.07 4.21 3.27
N LEU A 83 6.07 4.90 2.12
CA LEU A 83 6.07 4.26 0.80
C LEU A 83 7.29 3.35 0.59
N TRP A 84 8.49 3.80 0.94
CA TRP A 84 9.70 2.98 0.83
C TRP A 84 9.68 1.76 1.74
N THR A 85 9.16 1.92 2.95
CA THR A 85 9.02 0.83 3.92
C THR A 85 8.00 -0.19 3.41
N HIS A 86 6.85 0.28 2.94
CA HIS A 86 5.80 -0.52 2.35
C HIS A 86 6.29 -1.40 1.20
N MET A 87 6.95 -0.80 0.20
CA MET A 87 7.50 -1.56 -0.93
C MET A 87 8.52 -2.61 -0.48
N LYS A 88 9.34 -2.31 0.52
CA LYS A 88 10.34 -3.26 1.04
C LYS A 88 9.65 -4.44 1.76
N GLU A 89 8.74 -4.15 2.67
CA GLU A 89 8.04 -5.17 3.46
C GLU A 89 7.18 -6.07 2.57
N GLU A 90 6.49 -5.50 1.59
CA GLU A 90 5.72 -6.27 0.62
C GLU A 90 6.65 -7.19 -0.20
N VAL A 91 7.79 -6.69 -0.68
CA VAL A 91 8.77 -7.52 -1.38
C VAL A 91 9.27 -8.64 -0.48
N ASP A 92 9.66 -8.35 0.76
CA ASP A 92 10.18 -9.34 1.72
C ASP A 92 9.14 -10.46 1.95
N GLU A 93 7.87 -10.11 2.14
CA GLU A 93 6.76 -11.05 2.32
C GLU A 93 6.43 -11.83 1.04
N LEU A 94 6.49 -11.21 -0.14
CA LEU A 94 6.13 -11.81 -1.43
C LEU A 94 7.32 -12.40 -2.19
N THR A 95 8.53 -12.39 -1.61
CA THR A 95 9.69 -13.03 -2.22
C THR A 95 9.41 -14.49 -2.54
N ALA A 96 10.02 -15.00 -3.61
CA ALA A 96 9.87 -16.41 -3.97
C ALA A 96 10.30 -17.36 -2.84
N GLU A 97 11.28 -16.97 -2.04
CA GLU A 97 11.73 -17.73 -0.86
C GLU A 97 10.65 -17.78 0.23
N ASN A 98 10.04 -16.63 0.57
CA ASN A 98 8.99 -16.60 1.58
C ASN A 98 7.71 -17.28 1.10
N MET A 99 7.32 -17.06 -0.16
CA MET A 99 6.15 -17.68 -0.77
C MET A 99 6.22 -19.21 -0.78
N ARG A 100 7.40 -19.78 -1.08
CA ARG A 100 7.63 -21.25 -1.06
C ARG A 100 7.40 -21.91 0.29
N LYS A 101 7.40 -21.16 1.40
CA LYS A 101 7.06 -21.67 2.73
C LYS A 101 5.57 -22.03 2.85
N TYR A 102 4.71 -21.43 2.02
CA TYR A 102 3.25 -21.51 2.13
C TYR A 102 2.53 -21.98 0.86
N TRP A 103 3.17 -21.82 -0.31
CA TRP A 103 2.57 -22.08 -1.62
C TRP A 103 3.50 -22.92 -2.48
N LYS A 104 2.93 -23.87 -3.22
CA LYS A 104 3.62 -24.56 -4.31
C LYS A 104 3.51 -23.76 -5.61
N ILE A 105 4.44 -24.00 -6.53
CA ILE A 105 4.47 -23.29 -7.82
C ILE A 105 3.20 -23.53 -8.64
N GLU A 106 2.61 -24.73 -8.57
CA GLU A 106 1.38 -25.10 -9.28
C GLU A 106 0.15 -24.38 -8.72
N GLU A 107 0.24 -23.85 -7.49
CA GLU A 107 -0.84 -23.13 -6.83
C GLU A 107 -0.81 -21.64 -7.11
N MET A 108 0.28 -21.10 -7.69
CA MET A 108 0.43 -19.66 -7.94
C MET A 108 -0.64 -19.12 -8.90
N ASP A 109 -1.15 -19.95 -9.82
CA ASP A 109 -2.26 -19.56 -10.70
C ASP A 109 -3.54 -19.20 -9.95
N GLN A 110 -3.72 -19.70 -8.72
CA GLN A 110 -4.86 -19.35 -7.88
C GLN A 110 -4.81 -17.89 -7.41
N LEU A 111 -3.63 -17.26 -7.42
CA LEU A 111 -3.42 -15.88 -6.97
C LEU A 111 -3.73 -14.83 -8.06
N ARG A 112 -3.90 -15.22 -9.33
CA ARG A 112 -4.26 -14.30 -10.42
C ARG A 112 -5.61 -13.62 -10.19
N PHE A 113 -5.78 -12.39 -10.65
CA PHE A 113 -7.00 -11.56 -10.55
C PHE A 113 -7.40 -11.01 -11.91
#